data_AF-A0A7N2KJM3-F1
#
_entry.id   AF-A0A7N2KJM3-F1
#
_cell.length_a   1.000
_cell.length_b   1.000
_cell.length_c   1.000
_cell.angle_alpha   90.00
_cell.angle_beta   90.00
_cell.angle_gamma   90.00
#
_symmetry.space_group_name_H-M   'P 1'
#
loop_
_entity.id
_entity.type
_entity.pdbx_description
1 polymer ?
#
loop_
_entity_poly.entity_id
_entity_poly.type
_entity_poly.pdbx_seq_one_letter_code
_entity_poly.pdbx_strand_id
1 'polypeptide(L)'
;MTAPCPFCDVTVPWAELERHANSHFELEDEQQKQKRLATDRDLAQQIALAPSSPHSHSGERVEVSHRGKSNYYFLLCKFSMDNTTLGTFVHNNLVMDDMSCEPSCDDAVRGCGESHIDEKIACLIGLQIRSPFYQVETGLMALLKNCLELEAGNSTSILSGYVDHFHSIESEDVGWGCGWRNIQMLSSHLLMRRQEAREVLFGGSGFVPDIASLQRWLEIAWERGFDALGSEHFNRKIYGSRNWIGATECAALFRSFGLRARIVDFGPKELESLCLSVPGSSLGAQVSKINDRGKRKVVQVYGPMDKYILGRHYDTPLAGSRGDENSRYSSMQLGNNLGGGSGDNVLNKCARKNKGSEVLVHWVWNYFSDESLSKSGHHRVAVSEKPPLYFQHDGHSRTVVGVQVKHQQNGTQQFSFLILDPAHRTAALKTSLKENDGWQKLIKRGFHTLKKPQYQLCYIDPGIASEGEMELLKRIDSIFLEF
;
A
#
# COMPACT_ATOMS: atom_id res chain seq x y z
N MET A 1 -23.39 8.63 12.89
CA MET A 1 -23.24 7.20 13.25
C MET A 1 -22.09 7.09 14.25
N THR A 2 -22.23 6.24 15.27
CA THR A 2 -21.22 6.01 16.31
C THR A 2 -20.74 4.56 16.23
N ALA A 3 -19.52 4.30 16.70
CA ALA A 3 -18.93 2.97 16.72
C ALA A 3 -18.10 2.78 18.01
N PRO A 4 -18.03 1.56 18.57
CA PRO A 4 -17.23 1.27 19.74
C PRO A 4 -15.73 1.26 19.39
N CYS A 5 -14.93 1.88 20.26
CA CYS A 5 -13.48 1.85 20.18
C CYS A 5 -12.95 0.44 20.44
N PRO A 6 -12.12 -0.15 19.55
CA PRO A 6 -11.64 -1.52 19.72
C PRO A 6 -10.55 -1.67 20.80
N PHE A 7 -10.19 -0.59 21.51
CA PHE A 7 -9.14 -0.59 22.54
C PHE A 7 -9.69 -0.35 23.96
N CYS A 8 -10.86 0.30 24.10
CA CYS A 8 -11.46 0.58 25.41
C CYS A 8 -13.00 0.48 25.43
N ASP A 9 -13.61 0.02 24.33
CA ASP A 9 -15.06 -0.16 24.14
C ASP A 9 -15.93 1.10 24.32
N VAL A 10 -15.31 2.29 24.40
CA VAL A 10 -16.02 3.57 24.42
C VAL A 10 -16.64 3.83 23.04
N THR A 11 -17.95 4.10 23.03
CA THR A 11 -18.68 4.43 21.81
C THR A 11 -18.47 5.89 21.44
N VAL A 12 -17.84 6.14 20.29
CA VAL A 12 -17.51 7.48 19.80
C VAL A 12 -18.12 7.72 18.41
N PRO A 13 -18.34 8.98 17.99
CA PRO A 13 -18.74 9.29 16.61
C PRO A 13 -17.75 8.71 15.62
N TRP A 14 -18.22 8.21 14.48
CA TRP A 14 -17.37 7.50 13.50
C TRP A 14 -16.22 8.37 12.97
N ALA A 15 -16.45 9.68 12.81
CA ALA A 15 -15.44 10.66 12.43
C ALA A 15 -14.32 10.86 13.49
N GLU A 16 -14.56 10.42 14.73
CA GLU A 16 -13.62 10.56 15.85
C GLU A 16 -13.05 9.21 16.30
N LEU A 17 -13.56 8.10 15.76
CA LEU A 17 -13.16 6.74 16.14
C LEU A 17 -11.67 6.51 15.92
N GLU A 18 -11.13 6.98 14.80
CA GLU A 18 -9.71 6.84 14.50
C GLU A 18 -8.84 7.72 15.42
N ARG A 19 -9.21 8.98 15.64
CA ARG A 19 -8.50 9.88 16.57
C ARG A 19 -8.49 9.31 17.99
N HIS A 20 -9.63 8.80 18.44
CA HIS A 20 -9.79 8.19 19.75
C HIS A 20 -9.01 6.86 19.85
N ALA A 21 -9.07 6.01 18.82
CA ALA A 21 -8.26 4.80 18.71
C ALA A 21 -6.75 5.11 18.77
N ASN A 22 -6.30 6.14 18.06
CA ASN A 22 -4.91 6.57 18.02
C ASN A 22 -4.44 7.15 19.38
N SER A 23 -5.34 7.77 20.15
CA SER A 23 -5.01 8.27 21.50
C SER A 23 -4.61 7.17 22.49
N HIS A 24 -5.01 5.91 22.28
CA HIS A 24 -4.54 4.78 23.09
C HIS A 24 -3.07 4.42 22.87
N PHE A 25 -2.46 4.95 21.80
CA PHE A 25 -1.06 4.74 21.45
C PHE A 25 -0.18 5.94 21.79
N GLU A 26 -0.78 7.08 22.15
CA GLU A 26 -0.09 8.29 22.56
C GLU A 26 0.00 8.34 24.09
N LEU A 27 1.05 7.76 24.66
CA LEU A 27 1.57 8.26 25.93
C LEU A 27 2.45 9.47 25.62
N GLU A 28 1.83 10.62 25.38
CA GLU A 28 2.55 11.89 25.25
C GLU A 28 2.26 12.82 26.42
N ASP A 29 3.34 13.36 26.99
CA ASP A 29 3.37 14.30 28.10
C ASP A 29 2.61 15.59 27.76
N GLU A 30 1.67 16.00 28.61
CA GLU A 30 0.82 17.20 28.44
C GLU A 30 1.63 18.49 28.17
N GLN A 31 2.90 18.52 28.60
CA GLN A 31 3.82 19.62 28.31
C GLN A 31 4.15 19.77 26.81
N GLN A 32 4.22 18.68 26.05
CA GLN A 32 4.53 18.70 24.61
C GLN A 32 3.35 19.25 23.78
N LYS A 33 2.12 18.98 24.24
CA LYS A 33 0.88 19.49 23.65
C LYS A 33 0.74 20.99 23.87
N GLN A 34 1.04 21.46 25.08
CA GLN A 34 1.02 22.89 25.40
C GLN A 34 2.08 23.69 24.61
N LYS A 35 3.24 23.08 24.33
CA LYS A 35 4.31 23.70 23.53
C LYS A 35 3.95 23.81 22.05
N ARG A 36 3.26 22.80 21.48
CA ARG A 36 2.74 22.86 20.10
C ARG A 36 1.65 23.91 19.95
N LEU A 37 0.72 23.99 20.90
CA LEU A 37 -0.34 25.01 20.92
C LEU A 37 0.19 26.45 21.03
N ALA A 38 1.28 26.66 21.78
CA ALA A 38 1.95 27.96 21.84
C ALA A 38 2.63 28.33 20.51
N THR A 39 3.29 27.37 19.86
CA THR A 39 4.01 27.57 18.60
C THR A 39 3.05 27.91 17.45
N ASP A 40 1.91 27.22 17.36
CA ASP A 40 0.89 27.50 16.35
C ASP A 40 0.23 28.87 16.53
N ARG A 41 0.07 29.32 17.79
CA ARG A 41 -0.46 30.64 18.10
C ARG A 41 0.48 31.76 17.65
N ASP A 42 1.77 31.59 17.84
CA ASP A 42 2.79 32.55 17.40
C ASP A 42 2.90 32.60 15.87
N LEU A 43 2.81 31.45 15.19
CA LEU A 43 2.81 31.38 13.73
C LEU A 43 1.56 32.04 13.12
N ALA A 44 0.39 31.81 13.71
CA ALA A 44 -0.85 32.46 13.27
C ALA A 44 -0.79 33.99 13.41
N GLN A 45 -0.14 34.50 14.46
CA GLN A 45 0.09 35.94 14.63
C GLN A 45 1.07 36.50 13.60
N GLN A 46 2.12 35.76 13.22
CA GLN A 46 3.06 36.18 12.19
C GLN A 46 2.42 36.22 10.79
N ILE A 47 1.54 35.27 10.48
CA ILE A 47 0.79 35.25 9.23
C ILE A 47 -0.21 36.42 9.15
N ALA A 48 -0.86 36.76 10.28
CA ALA A 48 -1.76 37.90 10.34
C ALA A 48 -1.07 39.27 10.16
N LEU A 49 0.26 39.33 10.38
CA LEU A 49 1.05 40.57 10.33
C LEU A 49 1.89 40.71 9.05
N ALA A 50 1.88 39.72 8.15
CA ALA A 50 2.72 39.73 6.95
C ALA A 50 2.11 40.58 5.81
N PRO A 51 2.84 41.55 5.24
CA PRO A 51 2.36 42.34 4.08
C PRO A 51 2.53 41.57 2.76
N SER A 52 1.60 41.79 1.83
CA SER A 52 1.59 41.18 0.48
C SER A 52 2.68 41.76 -0.42
N SER A 53 3.44 40.88 -1.09
CA SER A 53 4.50 41.26 -2.04
C SER A 53 4.15 40.92 -3.50
N PRO A 54 4.71 41.64 -4.49
CA PRO A 54 4.20 41.71 -5.86
C PRO A 54 4.92 40.78 -6.87
N HIS A 55 4.24 40.54 -7.98
CA HIS A 55 4.66 39.77 -9.16
C HIS A 55 5.86 40.35 -9.94
N SER A 56 6.65 39.49 -10.59
CA SER A 56 7.31 39.77 -11.88
C SER A 56 7.81 38.50 -12.62
N HIS A 57 7.82 38.60 -13.95
CA HIS A 57 7.96 37.57 -15.00
C HIS A 57 9.39 37.38 -15.55
N SER A 58 9.52 36.40 -16.48
CA SER A 58 10.57 36.11 -17.49
C SER A 58 11.61 35.05 -17.09
N GLY A 59 11.99 34.03 -17.86
CA GLY A 59 11.68 33.60 -19.23
C GLY A 59 12.98 33.34 -20.01
N GLU A 60 13.41 32.07 -20.18
CA GLU A 60 14.37 31.70 -21.25
C GLU A 60 14.40 30.18 -21.53
N ARG A 61 14.35 29.82 -22.82
CA ARG A 61 14.46 28.46 -23.38
C ARG A 61 15.89 28.23 -23.87
N VAL A 62 16.41 27.01 -23.68
CA VAL A 62 17.59 26.50 -24.39
C VAL A 62 17.25 25.15 -25.01
N GLU A 63 17.37 25.04 -26.34
CA GLU A 63 17.29 23.80 -27.11
C GLU A 63 18.66 23.14 -27.23
N VAL A 64 18.72 21.81 -27.11
CA VAL A 64 19.87 21.00 -27.56
C VAL A 64 19.35 19.78 -28.35
N SER A 65 19.77 19.73 -29.61
CA SER A 65 19.66 18.62 -30.57
C SER A 65 20.43 17.39 -30.09
N HIS A 66 19.98 16.17 -30.40
CA HIS A 66 20.81 15.05 -30.91
C HIS A 66 19.93 13.91 -31.46
N ARG A 67 20.48 13.23 -32.48
CA ARG A 67 19.81 12.40 -33.49
C ARG A 67 20.19 10.92 -33.31
N GLY A 68 19.19 10.03 -33.24
CA GLY A 68 19.20 8.69 -33.86
C GLY A 68 19.67 7.47 -33.05
N LYS A 69 18.73 6.58 -32.69
CA LYS A 69 18.58 5.19 -33.22
C LYS A 69 17.49 4.39 -32.45
N SER A 70 16.37 4.12 -33.15
CA SER A 70 15.56 2.87 -33.23
C SER A 70 15.49 1.94 -32.01
N ASN A 71 14.33 1.44 -31.55
CA ASN A 71 13.31 0.76 -32.38
C ASN A 71 12.03 0.36 -31.59
N TYR A 72 10.88 0.40 -32.31
CA TYR A 72 9.60 -0.32 -32.11
C TYR A 72 8.77 -0.10 -30.82
N TYR A 73 7.94 0.95 -30.84
CA TYR A 73 6.50 1.04 -30.42
C TYR A 73 6.01 2.50 -30.28
N PHE A 74 6.60 3.46 -31.00
CA PHE A 74 6.34 4.89 -30.78
C PHE A 74 6.11 5.68 -32.07
N LEU A 75 5.13 5.26 -32.88
CA LEU A 75 4.76 5.98 -34.09
C LEU A 75 3.25 5.99 -34.37
N LEU A 76 2.44 6.49 -33.42
CA LEU A 76 1.04 6.88 -33.70
C LEU A 76 0.61 8.21 -33.05
N CYS A 77 1.54 9.15 -32.79
CA CYS A 77 1.17 10.47 -32.26
C CYS A 77 1.87 11.67 -32.93
N LYS A 78 2.25 11.57 -34.22
CA LYS A 78 2.78 12.72 -34.97
C LYS A 78 2.31 12.90 -36.43
N PHE A 79 1.25 12.20 -36.86
CA PHE A 79 0.62 12.46 -38.16
C PHE A 79 -0.89 12.47 -38.02
N SER A 80 -1.45 13.58 -37.57
CA SER A 80 -2.81 14.02 -37.94
C SER A 80 -3.02 15.43 -37.42
N MET A 81 -2.42 16.42 -38.07
CA MET A 81 -2.97 17.77 -38.23
C MET A 81 -2.04 18.50 -39.21
N ASP A 82 -2.39 18.46 -40.49
CA ASP A 82 -1.98 19.52 -41.42
C ASP A 82 -3.24 20.04 -42.13
N ASN A 83 -3.54 21.30 -41.76
CA ASN A 83 -4.18 22.35 -42.54
C ASN A 83 -5.52 22.09 -43.23
N THR A 84 -6.56 22.74 -42.72
CA THR A 84 -7.19 23.82 -43.52
C THR A 84 -7.89 24.89 -42.67
N THR A 85 -7.51 26.14 -42.97
CA THR A 85 -8.29 27.39 -42.88
C THR A 85 -8.27 28.23 -41.60
N LEU A 86 -7.56 29.35 -41.76
CA LEU A 86 -7.53 30.58 -41.00
C LEU A 86 -8.94 31.14 -40.71
N GLY A 87 -9.20 31.50 -39.46
CA GLY A 87 -10.43 32.20 -39.05
C GLY A 87 -10.36 32.68 -37.61
N THR A 88 -9.83 33.89 -37.42
CA THR A 88 -9.87 34.69 -36.19
C THR A 88 -11.32 34.86 -35.72
N PHE A 89 -11.68 34.59 -34.46
CA PHE A 89 -12.70 35.36 -33.74
C PHE A 89 -12.68 35.11 -32.22
N VAL A 90 -13.17 36.12 -31.53
CA VAL A 90 -13.01 36.51 -30.12
C VAL A 90 -14.05 35.83 -29.20
N HIS A 91 -13.63 35.51 -27.97
CA HIS A 91 -14.37 35.50 -26.68
C HIS A 91 -15.83 35.02 -26.63
N ASN A 92 -16.13 33.97 -25.85
CA ASN A 92 -16.93 34.04 -24.61
C ASN A 92 -17.38 32.66 -24.11
N ASN A 93 -17.55 32.60 -22.78
CA ASN A 93 -18.27 31.61 -22.00
C ASN A 93 -19.51 31.05 -22.71
N LEU A 94 -19.66 29.72 -22.75
CA LEU A 94 -20.96 29.09 -22.60
C LEU A 94 -20.82 27.67 -22.03
N VAL A 95 -21.72 27.39 -21.09
CA VAL A 95 -22.03 26.12 -20.46
C VAL A 95 -22.43 25.09 -21.53
N MET A 96 -22.04 23.82 -21.38
CA MET A 96 -22.68 22.72 -22.13
C MET A 96 -23.16 21.64 -21.18
N ASP A 97 -24.49 21.52 -21.17
CA ASP A 97 -25.30 20.43 -20.64
C ASP A 97 -25.14 19.14 -21.47
N ASP A 98 -25.38 18.04 -20.76
CA ASP A 98 -25.85 16.71 -21.15
C ASP A 98 -26.10 16.41 -22.66
N MET A 99 -25.41 15.40 -23.18
CA MET A 99 -25.74 14.78 -24.47
C MET A 99 -25.50 13.26 -24.38
N SER A 100 -26.59 12.54 -24.21
CA SER A 100 -26.68 11.08 -24.31
C SER A 100 -26.71 10.67 -25.79
N CYS A 101 -25.81 9.78 -26.19
CA CYS A 101 -25.84 9.12 -27.50
C CYS A 101 -25.61 7.62 -27.33
N GLU A 102 -26.69 6.85 -27.41
CA GLU A 102 -26.68 5.43 -27.77
C GLU A 102 -26.38 5.30 -29.28
N PRO A 103 -25.55 4.33 -29.71
CA PRO A 103 -25.66 3.81 -31.07
C PRO A 103 -26.00 2.32 -31.10
N SER A 104 -27.07 2.07 -31.86
CA SER A 104 -27.51 0.82 -32.47
C SER A 104 -26.38 -0.03 -33.05
N CYS A 105 -26.50 -1.34 -32.85
CA CYS A 105 -25.67 -2.40 -33.43
C CYS A 105 -25.78 -2.49 -34.96
N ASP A 106 -24.65 -2.78 -35.63
CA ASP A 106 -24.52 -3.87 -36.61
C ASP A 106 -23.03 -4.15 -36.99
N ASP A 107 -22.68 -5.42 -36.87
CA ASP A 107 -21.50 -6.21 -37.31
C ASP A 107 -20.19 -5.56 -37.83
N ALA A 108 -19.16 -5.59 -36.98
CA ALA A 108 -17.74 -5.77 -37.37
C ALA A 108 -16.94 -6.41 -36.20
N VAL A 109 -17.24 -7.68 -35.91
CA VAL A 109 -16.63 -8.44 -34.81
C VAL A 109 -15.30 -9.07 -35.24
N ARG A 110 -14.17 -8.44 -34.85
CA ARG A 110 -12.90 -9.07 -34.35
C ARG A 110 -11.67 -8.16 -34.34
N GLY A 111 -11.77 -6.87 -34.68
CA GLY A 111 -10.64 -5.92 -34.65
C GLY A 111 -10.88 -4.59 -33.90
N CYS A 112 -12.07 -4.35 -33.36
CA CYS A 112 -12.47 -3.04 -32.83
C CYS A 112 -12.13 -2.82 -31.34
N GLY A 113 -11.85 -3.90 -30.59
CA GLY A 113 -11.58 -3.82 -29.15
C GLY A 113 -10.19 -3.27 -28.80
N GLU A 114 -9.17 -3.68 -29.55
CA GLU A 114 -7.78 -3.24 -29.31
C GLU A 114 -7.59 -1.75 -29.66
N SER A 115 -8.17 -1.30 -30.78
CA SER A 115 -8.12 0.11 -31.20
C SER A 115 -8.72 1.06 -30.15
N HIS A 116 -9.81 0.64 -29.50
CA HIS A 116 -10.47 1.45 -28.48
C HIS A 116 -9.66 1.51 -27.16
N ILE A 117 -8.98 0.44 -26.77
CA ILE A 117 -8.11 0.44 -25.57
C ILE A 117 -6.87 1.29 -25.81
N ASP A 118 -6.26 1.21 -26.99
CA ASP A 118 -5.07 2.00 -27.32
C ASP A 118 -5.38 3.50 -27.36
N GLU A 119 -6.57 3.90 -27.84
CA GLU A 119 -7.05 5.29 -27.75
C GLU A 119 -7.25 5.74 -26.30
N LYS A 120 -7.86 4.91 -25.44
CA LYS A 120 -7.98 5.19 -24.00
C LYS A 120 -6.62 5.40 -23.34
N ILE A 121 -5.63 4.58 -23.70
CA ILE A 121 -4.27 4.68 -23.18
C ILE A 121 -3.61 5.97 -23.66
N ALA A 122 -3.68 6.28 -24.95
CA ALA A 122 -3.13 7.51 -25.49
C ALA A 122 -3.75 8.75 -24.81
N CYS A 123 -5.07 8.73 -24.62
CA CYS A 123 -5.80 9.76 -23.90
C CYS A 123 -5.36 9.86 -22.43
N LEU A 124 -5.27 8.74 -21.71
CA LEU A 124 -4.82 8.72 -20.32
C LEU A 124 -3.37 9.21 -20.19
N ILE A 125 -2.49 8.88 -21.12
CA ILE A 125 -1.11 9.36 -21.13
C ILE A 125 -1.06 10.89 -21.22
N GLY A 126 -1.91 11.49 -22.06
CA GLY A 126 -1.99 12.93 -22.22
C GLY A 126 -2.70 13.67 -21.07
N LEU A 127 -3.58 12.98 -20.34
CA LEU A 127 -4.42 13.59 -19.29
C LEU A 127 -4.00 13.25 -17.85
N GLN A 128 -3.19 12.22 -17.65
CA GLN A 128 -2.77 11.82 -16.30
C GLN A 128 -1.99 12.93 -15.61
N ILE A 129 -2.23 13.08 -14.31
CA ILE A 129 -1.66 14.17 -13.51
C ILE A 129 -0.53 13.61 -12.66
N ARG A 130 0.59 14.32 -12.59
CA ARG A 130 1.66 14.01 -11.65
C ARG A 130 1.14 14.18 -10.23
N SER A 131 1.25 13.14 -9.40
CA SER A 131 0.88 13.27 -8.00
C SER A 131 1.76 14.30 -7.32
N PRO A 132 1.18 15.26 -6.59
CA PRO A 132 1.97 16.13 -5.72
C PRO A 132 2.58 15.27 -4.61
N PHE A 133 3.81 15.60 -4.23
CA PHE A 133 4.45 15.07 -3.03
C PHE A 133 5.36 16.12 -2.42
N TYR A 134 5.61 15.97 -1.12
CA TYR A 134 6.53 16.84 -0.41
C TYR A 134 7.97 16.43 -0.76
N GLN A 135 8.66 17.25 -1.55
CA GLN A 135 10.04 17.00 -1.94
C GLN A 135 11.00 17.20 -0.76
N VAL A 136 11.85 16.21 -0.51
CA VAL A 136 12.94 16.30 0.47
C VAL A 136 14.25 16.48 -0.29
N GLU A 137 14.87 17.65 -0.18
CA GLU A 137 16.03 18.07 -0.97
C GLU A 137 17.19 17.06 -0.97
N THR A 138 17.56 16.56 0.21
CA THR A 138 18.62 15.54 0.36
C THR A 138 18.13 14.11 0.13
N GLY A 139 16.83 13.91 -0.09
CA GLY A 139 16.16 12.61 -0.13
C GLY A 139 15.84 12.04 1.26
N LEU A 140 14.63 11.51 1.44
CA LEU A 140 14.19 10.93 2.72
C LEU A 140 15.03 9.71 3.13
N MET A 141 15.34 8.85 2.16
CA MET A 141 16.14 7.63 2.38
C MET A 141 17.59 7.94 2.78
N ALA A 142 18.16 9.05 2.30
CA ALA A 142 19.48 9.49 2.72
C ALA A 142 19.48 9.99 4.18
N LEU A 143 18.44 10.73 4.59
CA LEU A 143 18.28 11.13 5.99
C LEU A 143 18.13 9.89 6.90
N LEU A 144 17.32 8.91 6.50
CA LEU A 144 17.17 7.65 7.23
C LEU A 144 18.50 6.88 7.34
N LYS A 145 19.28 6.79 6.26
CA LYS A 145 20.61 6.19 6.28
C LYS A 145 21.51 6.87 7.31
N ASN A 146 21.57 8.21 7.32
CA ASN A 146 22.39 8.97 8.25
C ASN A 146 21.97 8.71 9.71
N CYS A 147 20.66 8.69 10.00
CA CYS A 147 20.16 8.34 11.33
C CYS A 147 20.56 6.94 11.78
N LEU A 148 20.49 5.94 10.89
CA LEU A 148 20.88 4.57 11.19
C LEU A 148 22.40 4.43 11.41
N GLU A 149 23.21 5.22 10.71
CA GLU A 149 24.67 5.26 10.91
C GLU A 149 25.05 5.89 12.25
N LEU A 150 24.29 6.89 12.70
CA LEU A 150 24.49 7.55 13.99
C LEU A 150 23.93 6.76 15.17
N GLU A 151 23.08 5.77 14.92
CA GLU A 151 22.48 4.97 15.99
C GLU A 151 23.56 4.17 16.75
N ALA A 152 23.48 4.23 18.09
CA ALA A 152 24.41 3.52 18.97
C ALA A 152 24.05 2.03 19.08
N GLY A 153 25.11 1.20 19.11
CA GLY A 153 25.00 -0.25 19.32
C GLY A 153 25.45 -1.08 18.11
N ASN A 154 25.48 -2.39 18.31
CA ASN A 154 25.87 -3.35 17.28
C ASN A 154 24.66 -3.72 16.40
N SER A 155 24.29 -2.82 15.49
CA SER A 155 23.22 -3.06 14.52
C SER A 155 23.75 -3.12 13.09
N THR A 156 23.07 -3.91 12.27
CA THR A 156 23.25 -3.98 10.83
C THR A 156 21.92 -3.65 10.18
N SER A 157 21.92 -2.69 9.26
CA SER A 157 20.71 -2.25 8.57
C SER A 157 20.90 -2.37 7.06
N ILE A 158 19.86 -2.81 6.35
CA ILE A 158 19.82 -2.84 4.88
C ILE A 158 18.61 -2.02 4.44
N LEU A 159 18.85 -1.02 3.60
CA LEU A 159 17.83 -0.14 3.05
C LEU A 159 17.59 -0.45 1.57
N SER A 160 16.38 -0.21 1.10
CA SER A 160 16.13 0.03 -0.32
C SER A 160 16.88 1.28 -0.78
N GLY A 161 17.07 1.42 -2.09
CA GLY A 161 17.57 2.65 -2.70
C GLY A 161 16.61 3.84 -2.57
N TYR A 162 16.53 4.65 -3.61
CA TYR A 162 15.67 5.84 -3.64
C TYR A 162 14.18 5.49 -3.45
N VAL A 163 13.48 6.21 -2.57
CA VAL A 163 12.02 6.12 -2.38
C VAL A 163 11.50 7.50 -1.96
N ASP A 164 10.52 8.03 -2.68
CA ASP A 164 9.74 9.20 -2.26
C ASP A 164 8.59 8.77 -1.36
N HIS A 165 8.31 9.55 -0.31
CA HIS A 165 7.20 9.29 0.58
C HIS A 165 5.92 10.00 0.12
N PHE A 166 4.89 9.20 -0.14
CA PHE A 166 3.55 9.68 -0.46
C PHE A 166 2.64 9.44 0.75
N HIS A 167 2.10 10.52 1.30
CA HIS A 167 1.15 10.46 2.41
C HIS A 167 -0.28 10.70 1.93
N SER A 168 -1.24 10.25 2.71
CA SER A 168 -2.66 10.49 2.47
C SER A 168 -2.97 11.98 2.66
N ILE A 169 -3.82 12.53 1.81
CA ILE A 169 -4.28 13.91 1.85
C ILE A 169 -5.65 13.91 2.55
N GLU A 170 -5.81 14.76 3.57
CA GLU A 170 -6.99 14.78 4.46
C GLU A 170 -8.30 14.93 3.70
N SER A 171 -8.32 15.79 2.67
CA SER A 171 -9.49 16.06 1.85
C SER A 171 -9.76 15.02 0.75
N GLU A 172 -8.83 14.12 0.47
CA GLU A 172 -8.88 13.25 -0.70
C GLU A 172 -8.99 11.77 -0.32
N ASP A 173 -8.01 11.28 0.43
CA ASP A 173 -7.74 9.84 0.52
C ASP A 173 -7.46 9.30 1.93
N VAL A 174 -7.54 10.13 2.97
CA VAL A 174 -7.53 9.61 4.35
C VAL A 174 -8.67 8.60 4.57
N GLY A 175 -8.33 7.48 5.20
CA GLY A 175 -9.26 6.37 5.49
C GLY A 175 -9.41 5.33 4.37
N TRP A 176 -8.83 5.53 3.19
CA TRP A 176 -8.93 4.56 2.09
C TRP A 176 -7.76 4.51 1.09
N GLY A 177 -6.95 5.56 1.04
CA GLY A 177 -5.87 5.75 0.06
C GLY A 177 -4.60 4.95 0.27
N CYS A 178 -4.44 4.24 1.39
CA CYS A 178 -3.16 3.65 1.79
C CYS A 178 -2.53 2.78 0.69
N GLY A 179 -3.30 1.89 0.06
CA GLY A 179 -2.79 1.02 -1.00
C GLY A 179 -2.31 1.81 -2.23
N TRP A 180 -3.04 2.86 -2.62
CA TRP A 180 -2.65 3.73 -3.72
C TRP A 180 -1.37 4.51 -3.41
N ARG A 181 -1.24 5.05 -2.19
CA ARG A 181 -0.01 5.74 -1.76
C ARG A 181 1.19 4.81 -1.70
N ASN A 182 1.00 3.55 -1.31
CA ASN A 182 2.08 2.55 -1.37
C ASN A 182 2.48 2.19 -2.81
N ILE A 183 1.53 2.13 -3.75
CA ILE A 183 1.85 2.01 -5.19
C ILE A 183 2.67 3.22 -5.66
N GLN A 184 2.34 4.43 -5.22
CA GLN A 184 3.11 5.64 -5.55
C GLN A 184 4.54 5.57 -5.01
N MET A 185 4.72 5.15 -3.76
CA MET A 185 6.06 4.96 -3.16
C MET A 185 6.87 3.92 -3.93
N LEU A 186 6.29 2.76 -4.24
CA LEU A 186 6.96 1.72 -5.04
C LEU A 186 7.30 2.22 -6.45
N SER A 187 6.38 2.93 -7.10
CA SER A 187 6.58 3.53 -8.42
C SER A 187 7.72 4.55 -8.43
N SER A 188 7.85 5.37 -7.38
CA SER A 188 8.95 6.35 -7.27
C SER A 188 10.33 5.70 -7.33
N HIS A 189 10.47 4.54 -6.68
CA HIS A 189 11.71 3.76 -6.72
C HIS A 189 11.98 3.24 -8.13
N LEU A 190 10.98 2.58 -8.74
CA LEU A 190 11.14 1.96 -10.06
C LEU A 190 11.49 3.00 -11.13
N LEU A 191 10.78 4.12 -11.16
CA LEU A 191 11.00 5.20 -12.13
C LEU A 191 12.40 5.82 -11.98
N MET A 192 12.95 5.87 -10.76
CA MET A 192 14.27 6.44 -10.51
C MET A 192 15.41 5.43 -10.74
N ARG A 193 15.20 4.15 -10.40
CA ARG A 193 16.29 3.15 -10.31
C ARG A 193 16.33 2.15 -11.47
N ARG A 194 15.22 1.97 -12.21
CA ARG A 194 15.12 0.98 -13.28
C ARG A 194 14.73 1.66 -14.59
N GLN A 195 15.70 1.81 -15.49
CA GLN A 195 15.52 2.49 -16.76
C GLN A 195 14.44 1.79 -17.61
N GLU A 196 14.46 0.46 -17.65
CA GLU A 196 13.47 -0.36 -18.36
C GLU A 196 12.06 -0.18 -17.79
N ALA A 197 11.92 0.00 -16.46
CA ALA A 197 10.63 0.27 -15.85
C ALA A 197 10.15 1.70 -16.15
N ARG A 198 11.07 2.67 -16.17
CA ARG A 198 10.77 4.07 -16.50
C ARG A 198 10.20 4.25 -17.90
N GLU A 199 10.64 3.43 -18.85
CA GLU A 199 10.19 3.48 -20.25
C GLU A 199 8.76 2.97 -20.43
N VAL A 200 8.32 2.01 -19.61
CA VAL A 200 7.01 1.35 -19.77
C VAL A 200 5.96 1.85 -18.79
N LEU A 201 6.34 2.23 -17.57
CA LEU A 201 5.40 2.62 -16.52
C LEU A 201 4.62 3.86 -16.92
N PHE A 202 3.29 3.75 -16.81
CA PHE A 202 2.36 4.85 -17.05
C PHE A 202 2.54 5.50 -18.43
N GLY A 203 2.85 4.68 -19.44
CA GLY A 203 3.08 5.12 -20.81
C GLY A 203 4.37 5.92 -21.00
N GLY A 204 5.39 5.66 -20.17
CA GLY A 204 6.70 6.30 -20.27
C GLY A 204 6.70 7.78 -19.85
N SER A 205 5.71 8.20 -19.05
CA SER A 205 5.55 9.59 -18.60
C SER A 205 6.71 10.09 -17.73
N GLY A 206 7.47 9.17 -17.14
CA GLY A 206 8.61 9.48 -16.27
C GLY A 206 8.22 10.10 -14.93
N PHE A 207 6.96 9.97 -14.50
CA PHE A 207 6.49 10.45 -13.20
C PHE A 207 5.46 9.54 -12.56
N VAL A 208 5.28 9.69 -11.25
CA VAL A 208 4.27 8.96 -10.46
C VAL A 208 2.91 9.65 -10.63
N PRO A 209 1.87 8.97 -11.17
CA PRO A 209 0.54 9.56 -11.36
C PRO A 209 -0.23 9.71 -10.04
N ASP A 210 -1.24 10.58 -10.05
CA ASP A 210 -2.22 10.71 -8.99
C ASP A 210 -3.14 9.48 -8.85
N ILE A 211 -3.88 9.39 -7.74
CA ILE A 211 -4.73 8.22 -7.44
C ILE A 211 -5.79 8.02 -8.54
N ALA A 212 -6.38 9.10 -9.04
CA ALA A 212 -7.38 9.06 -10.10
C ALA A 212 -6.81 8.42 -11.38
N SER A 213 -5.58 8.77 -11.78
CA SER A 213 -4.91 8.16 -12.92
C SER A 213 -4.54 6.70 -12.66
N LEU A 214 -4.06 6.38 -11.44
CA LEU A 214 -3.76 4.98 -11.06
C LEU A 214 -5.00 4.08 -11.12
N GLN A 215 -6.16 4.58 -10.69
CA GLN A 215 -7.43 3.86 -10.82
C GLN A 215 -7.76 3.55 -12.28
N ARG A 216 -7.60 4.52 -13.20
CA ARG A 216 -7.84 4.29 -14.64
C ARG A 216 -6.83 3.32 -15.23
N TRP A 217 -5.55 3.39 -14.84
CA TRP A 217 -4.55 2.41 -15.26
C TRP A 217 -4.91 0.99 -14.79
N LEU A 218 -5.47 0.84 -13.59
CA LEU A 218 -5.94 -0.46 -13.10
C LEU A 218 -7.17 -0.95 -13.88
N GLU A 219 -8.12 -0.08 -14.22
CA GLU A 219 -9.24 -0.46 -15.10
C GLU A 219 -8.77 -0.93 -16.48
N ILE A 220 -7.77 -0.25 -17.06
CA ILE A 220 -7.14 -0.67 -18.31
C ILE A 220 -6.44 -2.03 -18.16
N ALA A 221 -5.76 -2.27 -17.03
CA ALA A 221 -5.18 -3.58 -16.73
C ALA A 221 -6.25 -4.68 -16.73
N TRP A 222 -7.39 -4.43 -16.08
CA TRP A 222 -8.53 -5.33 -16.08
C TRP A 222 -9.14 -5.55 -17.47
N GLU A 223 -9.31 -4.49 -18.26
CA GLU A 223 -9.81 -4.58 -19.64
C GLU A 223 -8.86 -5.40 -20.54
N ARG A 224 -7.56 -5.36 -20.25
CA ARG A 224 -6.52 -6.21 -20.88
C ARG A 224 -6.45 -7.64 -20.33
N GLY A 225 -7.33 -7.99 -19.39
CA GLY A 225 -7.47 -9.34 -18.85
C GLY A 225 -6.55 -9.66 -17.66
N PHE A 226 -5.83 -8.68 -17.11
CA PHE A 226 -5.09 -8.89 -15.86
C PHE A 226 -6.08 -9.00 -14.71
N ASP A 227 -5.88 -9.99 -13.83
CA ASP A 227 -6.66 -10.18 -12.61
C ASP A 227 -8.19 -10.14 -12.83
N ALA A 228 -8.70 -11.04 -13.67
CA ALA A 228 -10.13 -11.13 -13.96
C ALA A 228 -11.01 -11.29 -12.69
N LEU A 229 -10.49 -11.96 -11.65
CA LEU A 229 -11.20 -12.14 -10.37
C LEU A 229 -11.28 -10.83 -9.59
N GLY A 230 -10.15 -10.11 -9.44
CA GLY A 230 -10.14 -8.79 -8.83
C GLY A 230 -10.99 -7.79 -9.61
N SER A 231 -10.95 -7.83 -10.94
CA SER A 231 -11.80 -7.01 -11.80
C SER A 231 -13.29 -7.20 -11.51
N GLU A 232 -13.76 -8.46 -11.49
CA GLU A 232 -15.16 -8.77 -11.23
C GLU A 232 -15.59 -8.35 -9.81
N HIS A 233 -14.71 -8.47 -8.82
CA HIS A 233 -14.96 -8.00 -7.45
C HIS A 233 -15.31 -6.51 -7.40
N PHE A 234 -14.62 -5.68 -8.19
CA PHE A 234 -14.90 -4.25 -8.30
C PHE A 234 -15.97 -3.91 -9.35
N ASN A 235 -16.75 -4.89 -9.82
CA ASN A 235 -17.69 -4.72 -10.94
C ASN A 235 -17.02 -4.04 -12.16
N ARG A 236 -15.74 -4.35 -12.38
CA ARG A 236 -14.89 -3.82 -13.46
C ARG A 236 -14.73 -2.30 -13.45
N LYS A 237 -15.00 -1.64 -12.32
CA LYS A 237 -14.95 -0.18 -12.19
C LYS A 237 -14.46 0.25 -10.81
N ILE A 238 -13.39 1.05 -10.78
CA ILE A 238 -12.81 1.60 -9.56
C ILE A 238 -12.49 3.09 -9.67
N TYR A 239 -12.43 3.64 -10.88
CA TYR A 239 -12.23 5.06 -11.11
C TYR A 239 -13.35 5.91 -10.49
N GLY A 240 -12.93 6.93 -9.74
CA GLY A 240 -13.84 7.84 -9.02
C GLY A 240 -14.40 7.27 -7.72
N SER A 241 -14.00 6.05 -7.34
CA SER A 241 -14.40 5.42 -6.09
C SER A 241 -13.39 5.66 -4.97
N ARG A 242 -13.81 5.37 -3.73
CA ARG A 242 -12.96 5.41 -2.52
C ARG A 242 -12.61 4.01 -2.04
N ASN A 243 -12.48 3.08 -2.97
CA ASN A 243 -12.29 1.67 -2.66
C ASN A 243 -10.88 1.39 -2.12
N TRP A 244 -10.83 0.52 -1.10
CA TRP A 244 -9.59 -0.07 -0.62
C TRP A 244 -9.06 -1.05 -1.66
N ILE A 245 -7.75 -1.08 -1.80
CA ILE A 245 -7.03 -2.03 -2.64
C ILE A 245 -5.96 -2.75 -1.85
N GLY A 246 -5.53 -3.90 -2.37
CA GLY A 246 -4.56 -4.78 -1.77
C GLY A 246 -3.33 -5.06 -2.63
N ALA A 247 -2.59 -6.08 -2.22
CA ALA A 247 -1.41 -6.55 -2.93
C ALA A 247 -1.73 -7.06 -4.35
N THR A 248 -2.96 -7.52 -4.62
CA THR A 248 -3.36 -8.02 -5.94
C THR A 248 -3.61 -6.94 -6.94
N GLU A 249 -4.33 -5.89 -6.58
CA GLU A 249 -4.53 -4.75 -7.47
C GLU A 249 -3.18 -4.06 -7.74
N CYS A 250 -2.31 -3.99 -6.73
CA CYS A 250 -0.92 -3.56 -6.89
C CYS A 250 -0.17 -4.44 -7.91
N ALA A 251 -0.22 -5.76 -7.75
CA ALA A 251 0.43 -6.68 -8.68
C ALA A 251 -0.16 -6.62 -10.10
N ALA A 252 -1.48 -6.58 -10.24
CA ALA A 252 -2.19 -6.49 -11.51
C ALA A 252 -1.80 -5.22 -12.28
N LEU A 253 -1.76 -4.08 -11.59
CA LEU A 253 -1.33 -2.81 -12.16
C LEU A 253 0.10 -2.91 -12.71
N PHE A 254 1.07 -3.31 -11.90
CA PHE A 254 2.47 -3.40 -12.34
C PHE A 254 2.67 -4.45 -13.45
N ARG A 255 1.99 -5.59 -13.36
CA ARG A 255 2.02 -6.65 -14.37
C ARG A 255 1.49 -6.20 -15.73
N SER A 256 0.49 -5.31 -15.76
CA SER A 256 0.00 -4.76 -17.03
C SER A 256 1.02 -3.92 -17.81
N PHE A 257 2.08 -3.45 -17.14
CA PHE A 257 3.23 -2.78 -17.75
C PHE A 257 4.39 -3.76 -18.06
N GLY A 258 4.17 -5.07 -17.88
CA GLY A 258 5.19 -6.09 -18.07
C GLY A 258 6.16 -6.26 -16.90
N LEU A 259 5.90 -5.63 -15.74
CA LEU A 259 6.75 -5.83 -14.57
C LEU A 259 6.38 -7.13 -13.84
N ARG A 260 7.39 -7.87 -13.40
CA ARG A 260 7.24 -9.14 -12.69
C ARG A 260 6.88 -8.93 -11.21
N ALA A 261 5.67 -8.41 -10.95
CA ALA A 261 5.17 -8.31 -9.59
C ALA A 261 4.82 -9.70 -9.03
N ARG A 262 5.24 -10.00 -7.80
CA ARG A 262 5.08 -11.28 -7.12
C ARG A 262 4.44 -11.06 -5.76
N ILE A 263 3.57 -11.97 -5.35
CA ILE A 263 2.87 -11.90 -4.06
C ILE A 263 3.34 -13.04 -3.16
N VAL A 264 3.60 -12.72 -1.89
CA VAL A 264 3.87 -13.71 -0.85
C VAL A 264 2.85 -13.54 0.26
N ASP A 265 2.12 -14.62 0.54
CA ASP A 265 1.14 -14.73 1.60
C ASP A 265 1.78 -15.36 2.84
N PHE A 266 1.60 -14.71 3.99
CA PHE A 266 1.98 -15.23 5.30
C PHE A 266 0.71 -15.40 6.13
N GLY A 267 0.38 -16.62 6.51
CA GLY A 267 -0.81 -16.91 7.30
C GLY A 267 -0.79 -18.32 7.87
N PRO A 268 -1.69 -18.63 8.82
CA PRO A 268 -1.77 -19.96 9.38
C PRO A 268 -2.23 -20.95 8.31
N LYS A 269 -1.79 -22.21 8.42
CA LYS A 269 -1.98 -23.26 7.40
C LYS A 269 -3.42 -23.43 6.94
N GLU A 270 -4.39 -23.14 7.80
CA GLU A 270 -5.81 -23.22 7.47
C GLU A 270 -6.25 -22.22 6.39
N LEU A 271 -5.46 -21.18 6.14
CA LEU A 271 -5.69 -20.19 5.08
C LEU A 271 -4.98 -20.54 3.77
N GLU A 272 -4.15 -21.59 3.73
CA GLU A 272 -3.41 -22.00 2.53
C GLU A 272 -4.36 -22.25 1.34
N SER A 273 -5.49 -22.92 1.58
CA SER A 273 -6.50 -23.18 0.55
C SER A 273 -7.27 -21.95 0.08
N LEU A 274 -7.14 -20.83 0.79
CA LEU A 274 -7.77 -19.53 0.48
C LEU A 274 -6.79 -18.56 -0.20
N CYS A 275 -5.50 -18.90 -0.26
CA CYS A 275 -4.50 -18.17 -0.99
C CYS A 275 -4.60 -18.47 -2.49
N LEU A 276 -4.36 -17.47 -3.33
CA LEU A 276 -4.55 -17.54 -4.78
C LEU A 276 -3.60 -18.59 -5.39
N SER A 277 -4.17 -19.79 -5.60
CA SER A 277 -3.65 -20.99 -6.26
C SER A 277 -2.14 -21.02 -6.56
N VAL A 278 -1.41 -21.64 -5.65
CA VAL A 278 -0.10 -22.28 -5.88
C VAL A 278 -0.14 -23.08 -7.19
N PRO A 279 0.91 -23.03 -8.06
CA PRO A 279 0.99 -23.87 -9.25
C PRO A 279 0.82 -25.36 -8.89
N GLY A 280 -0.20 -26.02 -9.45
CA GLY A 280 -0.53 -27.42 -9.16
C GLY A 280 -1.77 -27.65 -8.27
N SER A 281 -2.38 -26.58 -7.74
CA SER A 281 -3.68 -26.70 -7.07
C SER A 281 -4.81 -26.81 -8.11
N SER A 282 -5.45 -27.98 -8.18
CA SER A 282 -6.65 -28.20 -8.98
C SER A 282 -7.79 -27.34 -8.43
N LEU A 283 -8.14 -26.27 -9.13
CA LEU A 283 -9.37 -25.52 -8.87
C LEU A 283 -10.56 -26.42 -9.18
N GLY A 284 -11.20 -26.98 -8.16
CA GLY A 284 -12.33 -27.90 -8.38
C GLY A 284 -12.78 -28.68 -7.15
N ALA A 285 -12.88 -28.07 -5.98
CA ALA A 285 -13.65 -28.68 -4.89
C ALA A 285 -14.37 -27.60 -4.08
N GLN A 286 -15.71 -27.62 -4.15
CA GLN A 286 -16.56 -26.93 -3.19
C GLN A 286 -16.18 -27.39 -1.78
N VAL A 287 -15.58 -26.51 -0.98
CA VAL A 287 -15.31 -26.82 0.43
C VAL A 287 -16.60 -26.62 1.21
N SER A 288 -17.31 -27.73 1.45
CA SER A 288 -18.42 -27.79 2.39
C SER A 288 -17.87 -27.86 3.81
N LYS A 289 -18.01 -26.80 4.62
CA LYS A 289 -17.88 -26.94 6.09
C LYS A 289 -19.24 -27.25 6.70
N ILE A 290 -19.26 -28.27 7.56
CA ILE A 290 -20.40 -28.67 8.38
C ILE A 290 -20.24 -27.95 9.72
N ASN A 291 -21.22 -27.12 10.09
CA ASN A 291 -21.33 -26.59 11.45
C ASN A 291 -22.07 -27.63 12.33
N ASP A 292 -21.91 -27.55 13.67
CA ASP A 292 -22.60 -28.38 14.70
C ASP A 292 -24.15 -28.33 14.67
N ARG A 293 -24.74 -27.74 13.63
CA ARG A 293 -26.19 -27.72 13.34
C ARG A 293 -26.53 -28.11 11.89
N GLY A 294 -25.65 -28.83 11.19
CA GLY A 294 -25.97 -29.53 9.94
C GLY A 294 -26.32 -28.67 8.71
N LYS A 295 -26.12 -27.34 8.73
CA LYS A 295 -26.35 -26.48 7.56
C LYS A 295 -25.06 -26.24 6.79
N ARG A 296 -25.01 -26.66 5.52
CA ARG A 296 -23.93 -26.37 4.56
C ARG A 296 -23.97 -24.88 4.20
N LYS A 297 -22.87 -24.14 4.42
CA LYS A 297 -22.69 -22.79 3.89
C LYS A 297 -21.52 -22.82 2.92
N VAL A 298 -21.79 -22.55 1.64
CA VAL A 298 -20.77 -22.40 0.60
C VAL A 298 -20.09 -21.05 0.85
N VAL A 299 -18.79 -21.04 1.13
CA VAL A 299 -17.99 -19.82 1.26
C VAL A 299 -17.18 -19.69 0.00
N GLN A 300 -17.51 -18.68 -0.80
CA GLN A 300 -16.80 -18.36 -2.03
C GLN A 300 -15.94 -17.12 -1.77
N VAL A 301 -14.62 -17.27 -1.89
CA VAL A 301 -13.64 -16.18 -1.70
C VAL A 301 -13.28 -15.66 -3.09
N TYR A 302 -13.48 -14.37 -3.35
CA TYR A 302 -13.39 -13.78 -4.69
C TYR A 302 -12.22 -12.79 -4.87
N GLY A 303 -11.47 -12.47 -3.82
CA GLY A 303 -10.22 -11.72 -3.90
C GLY A 303 -9.47 -11.71 -2.56
N PRO A 304 -8.18 -11.33 -2.51
CA PRO A 304 -7.41 -11.37 -1.27
C PRO A 304 -7.62 -10.17 -0.36
N MET A 305 -8.41 -9.15 -0.74
CA MET A 305 -8.98 -8.22 0.24
C MET A 305 -10.19 -8.82 0.97
N ASP A 306 -10.94 -9.74 0.35
CA ASP A 306 -12.12 -10.35 0.98
C ASP A 306 -11.78 -11.14 2.24
N LYS A 307 -10.63 -11.82 2.27
CA LYS A 307 -10.17 -12.55 3.46
C LYS A 307 -9.95 -11.63 4.67
N TYR A 308 -9.71 -10.34 4.43
CA TYR A 308 -9.59 -9.33 5.48
C TYR A 308 -10.93 -8.64 5.79
N ILE A 309 -11.81 -8.48 4.79
CA ILE A 309 -13.14 -7.87 4.97
C ILE A 309 -14.12 -8.82 5.70
N LEU A 310 -14.02 -10.14 5.47
CA LEU A 310 -14.89 -11.18 6.06
C LEU A 310 -14.80 -11.29 7.58
N GLY A 311 -13.76 -10.73 8.21
CA GLY A 311 -13.58 -10.70 9.66
C GLY A 311 -14.59 -9.84 10.43
N ARG A 312 -15.38 -8.98 9.75
CA ARG A 312 -16.36 -8.09 10.41
C ARG A 312 -17.73 -8.70 10.70
N HIS A 313 -18.06 -9.90 10.21
CA HIS A 313 -19.44 -10.41 10.24
C HIS A 313 -19.79 -11.43 11.33
N TYR A 314 -18.99 -11.53 12.40
CA TYR A 314 -19.42 -12.17 13.63
C TYR A 314 -19.59 -11.08 14.68
N ASP A 315 -20.77 -10.46 14.70
CA ASP A 315 -21.51 -10.05 15.90
C ASP A 315 -22.73 -9.26 15.44
N THR A 316 -23.82 -9.98 15.17
CA THR A 316 -25.15 -9.36 15.12
C THR A 316 -26.06 -10.18 16.02
N PRO A 317 -26.60 -9.59 17.10
CA PRO A 317 -27.46 -10.29 18.02
C PRO A 317 -28.83 -10.53 17.37
N LEU A 318 -29.19 -11.79 17.18
CA LEU A 318 -30.54 -12.18 16.83
C LEU A 318 -31.46 -11.93 18.02
N ALA A 319 -32.45 -11.07 17.80
CA ALA A 319 -33.50 -10.73 18.73
C ALA A 319 -34.40 -11.93 19.05
N GLY A 320 -34.85 -11.99 20.31
CA GLY A 320 -36.11 -12.60 20.71
C GLY A 320 -36.01 -13.86 21.55
N SER A 321 -36.03 -13.73 22.88
CA SER A 321 -37.20 -14.10 23.71
C SER A 321 -36.86 -14.08 25.21
N ARG A 322 -37.58 -13.21 25.94
CA ARG A 322 -38.07 -13.27 27.32
C ARG A 322 -37.25 -13.96 28.42
N GLY A 323 -37.01 -13.20 29.50
CA GLY A 323 -37.09 -13.74 30.87
C GLY A 323 -36.10 -13.14 31.87
N ASP A 324 -36.63 -12.22 32.68
CA ASP A 324 -36.26 -11.92 34.06
C ASP A 324 -35.01 -11.13 34.46
N GLU A 325 -35.31 -10.31 35.46
CA GLU A 325 -34.59 -9.18 36.04
C GLU A 325 -33.48 -9.57 37.01
N ASN A 326 -32.74 -8.53 37.39
CA ASN A 326 -32.07 -8.32 38.68
C ASN A 326 -30.61 -8.71 38.85
N SER A 327 -29.78 -7.68 38.65
CA SER A 327 -29.05 -6.98 39.72
C SER A 327 -27.80 -7.61 40.35
N ARG A 328 -26.82 -6.71 40.48
CA ARG A 328 -25.81 -6.56 41.54
C ARG A 328 -24.41 -7.14 41.30
N TYR A 329 -23.52 -6.16 41.20
CA TYR A 329 -22.12 -6.13 41.53
C TYR A 329 -21.68 -6.98 42.74
N SER A 330 -20.41 -7.39 42.61
CA SER A 330 -19.39 -7.59 43.64
C SER A 330 -19.34 -8.89 44.43
N SER A 331 -18.23 -9.59 44.14
CA SER A 331 -17.16 -9.99 45.07
C SER A 331 -17.57 -10.80 46.31
N MET A 332 -16.99 -12.00 46.44
CA MET A 332 -16.20 -12.39 47.62
C MET A 332 -15.47 -13.73 47.35
N GLN A 333 -14.27 -13.82 47.93
CA GLN A 333 -13.33 -14.93 47.85
C GLN A 333 -13.70 -16.13 48.76
N LEU A 334 -13.02 -17.26 48.45
CA LEU A 334 -12.43 -18.24 49.37
C LEU A 334 -13.22 -19.52 49.73
N GLY A 335 -12.60 -20.69 49.49
CA GLY A 335 -12.84 -21.88 50.34
C GLY A 335 -12.75 -23.29 49.75
N ASN A 336 -11.54 -23.76 49.40
CA ASN A 336 -10.93 -25.10 49.60
C ASN A 336 -11.56 -26.44 49.12
N ASN A 337 -10.72 -27.11 48.29
CA ASN A 337 -10.25 -28.52 48.28
C ASN A 337 -11.18 -29.70 47.96
N LEU A 338 -10.90 -30.42 46.85
CA LEU A 338 -10.20 -31.74 46.83
C LEU A 338 -10.16 -32.37 45.41
N GLY A 339 -8.95 -32.70 44.93
CA GLY A 339 -8.64 -33.96 44.23
C GLY A 339 -8.68 -34.04 42.70
N GLY A 340 -7.52 -34.37 42.10
CA GLY A 340 -7.44 -35.17 40.86
C GLY A 340 -6.66 -34.50 39.72
N GLY A 341 -5.39 -34.87 39.56
CA GLY A 341 -4.48 -34.27 38.58
C GLY A 341 -4.69 -34.66 37.12
N SER A 342 -4.25 -33.78 36.23
CA SER A 342 -3.35 -34.12 35.12
C SER A 342 -2.73 -32.84 34.62
N GLY A 343 -1.41 -32.75 34.74
CA GLY A 343 -0.63 -31.68 34.14
C GLY A 343 -0.62 -31.77 32.62
N ASP A 344 -0.14 -30.68 32.04
CA ASP A 344 0.31 -30.48 30.66
C ASP A 344 -0.64 -29.73 29.71
N ASN A 345 -0.04 -28.69 29.09
CA ASN A 345 -0.44 -27.92 27.91
C ASN A 345 -0.90 -26.46 28.04
N VAL A 346 -0.45 -25.72 29.07
CA VAL A 346 -0.50 -24.23 29.01
C VAL A 346 0.77 -23.62 28.43
N LEU A 347 1.94 -24.27 28.56
CA LEU A 347 3.20 -23.75 28.01
C LEU A 347 3.33 -23.88 26.47
N ASN A 348 2.63 -24.83 25.84
CA ASN A 348 2.80 -25.11 24.40
C ASN A 348 1.96 -24.21 23.47
N LYS A 349 1.05 -23.38 24.00
CA LYS A 349 0.24 -22.47 23.18
C LYS A 349 0.92 -21.13 22.91
N CYS A 350 1.92 -20.76 23.71
CA CYS A 350 2.72 -19.53 23.54
C CYS A 350 3.88 -19.72 22.55
N ALA A 351 4.55 -20.88 22.57
CA ALA A 351 5.71 -21.15 21.72
C ALA A 351 5.37 -21.31 20.22
N ARG A 352 4.13 -21.73 19.89
CA ARG A 352 3.66 -21.83 18.50
C ARG A 352 3.38 -20.47 17.84
N LYS A 353 3.04 -19.43 18.63
CA LYS A 353 2.65 -18.10 18.11
C LYS A 353 3.80 -17.28 17.51
N ASN A 354 5.06 -17.63 17.80
CA ASN A 354 6.21 -16.80 17.42
C ASN A 354 6.90 -17.24 16.12
N LYS A 355 6.64 -18.47 15.63
CA LYS A 355 7.36 -19.02 14.48
C LYS A 355 7.01 -18.32 13.15
N GLY A 356 5.78 -17.93 12.93
CA GLY A 356 5.40 -17.28 11.67
C GLY A 356 5.96 -15.90 11.46
N SER A 357 5.92 -15.08 12.50
CA SER A 357 6.52 -13.75 12.44
C SER A 357 8.04 -13.86 12.23
N GLU A 358 8.69 -14.95 12.65
CA GLU A 358 10.11 -15.22 12.36
C GLU A 358 10.29 -15.53 10.87
N VAL A 359 9.43 -16.34 10.26
CA VAL A 359 9.44 -16.63 8.81
C VAL A 359 9.31 -15.34 7.99
N LEU A 360 8.36 -14.47 8.34
CA LEU A 360 8.17 -13.18 7.67
C LEU A 360 9.42 -12.30 7.79
N VAL A 361 9.99 -12.20 8.99
CA VAL A 361 11.21 -11.42 9.23
C VAL A 361 12.40 -11.97 8.44
N HIS A 362 12.61 -13.29 8.47
CA HIS A 362 13.67 -13.95 7.71
C HIS A 362 13.49 -13.77 6.21
N TRP A 363 12.27 -13.86 5.71
CA TRP A 363 11.98 -13.63 4.30
C TRP A 363 12.35 -12.21 3.87
N VAL A 364 11.92 -11.20 4.64
CA VAL A 364 12.24 -9.79 4.36
C VAL A 364 13.74 -9.53 4.47
N TRP A 365 14.40 -10.13 5.46
CA TRP A 365 15.85 -10.07 5.60
C TRP A 365 16.57 -10.60 4.37
N ASN A 366 16.20 -11.81 3.92
CA ASN A 366 16.78 -12.45 2.76
C ASN A 366 16.47 -11.69 1.46
N TYR A 367 15.30 -11.07 1.36
CA TYR A 367 14.94 -10.25 0.21
C TYR A 367 15.89 -9.07 0.01
N PHE A 368 16.19 -8.34 1.09
CA PHE A 368 17.09 -7.18 1.04
C PHE A 368 18.57 -7.53 1.04
N SER A 369 18.91 -8.68 1.62
CA SER A 369 20.28 -9.21 1.64
C SER A 369 20.67 -9.71 0.26
N ASP A 370 21.48 -8.93 -0.46
CA ASP A 370 22.07 -9.34 -1.73
C ASP A 370 23.44 -10.04 -1.48
N GLU A 371 23.80 -11.01 -2.32
CA GLU A 371 25.13 -11.63 -2.27
C GLU A 371 26.24 -10.60 -2.57
N SER A 372 25.92 -9.55 -3.33
CA SER A 372 26.84 -8.46 -3.67
C SER A 372 27.24 -7.59 -2.46
N LEU A 373 26.42 -7.54 -1.40
CA LEU A 373 26.69 -6.78 -0.18
C LEU A 373 27.81 -7.39 0.67
N SER A 374 28.17 -8.66 0.42
CA SER A 374 29.27 -9.34 1.10
C SER A 374 30.67 -8.82 0.74
N LYS A 375 30.79 -8.01 -0.33
CA LYS A 375 32.08 -7.56 -0.88
C LYS A 375 32.46 -6.11 -0.53
N SER A 376 31.52 -5.32 0.00
CA SER A 376 31.78 -3.96 0.48
C SER A 376 32.05 -4.02 1.97
N GLY A 377 33.19 -3.48 2.44
CA GLY A 377 33.68 -3.60 3.81
C GLY A 377 32.68 -3.19 4.90
N HIS A 378 33.02 -3.47 6.16
CA HIS A 378 32.24 -3.31 7.41
C HIS A 378 31.37 -2.03 7.59
N HIS A 379 30.39 -1.79 6.72
CA HIS A 379 29.43 -0.72 6.87
C HIS A 379 28.23 -1.24 7.68
N ARG A 380 27.92 -0.54 8.77
CA ARG A 380 26.76 -0.85 9.63
C ARG A 380 25.42 -0.66 8.89
N VAL A 381 25.42 0.12 7.81
CA VAL A 381 24.23 0.38 6.99
C VAL A 381 24.57 0.15 5.52
N ALA A 382 23.85 -0.77 4.88
CA ALA A 382 23.95 -1.08 3.46
C ALA A 382 22.74 -0.54 2.70
N VAL A 383 22.95 -0.15 1.43
CA VAL A 383 21.87 0.20 0.51
C VAL A 383 21.82 -0.86 -0.58
N SER A 384 20.64 -1.47 -0.72
CA SER A 384 20.33 -2.53 -1.68
C SER A 384 19.67 -1.93 -2.93
N GLU A 385 19.93 -2.55 -4.08
CA GLU A 385 19.24 -2.23 -5.35
C GLU A 385 17.83 -2.82 -5.42
N LYS A 386 17.40 -3.53 -4.36
CA LYS A 386 16.06 -4.09 -4.25
C LYS A 386 15.01 -2.98 -4.06
N PRO A 387 13.89 -3.03 -4.79
CA PRO A 387 12.75 -2.15 -4.54
C PRO A 387 12.18 -2.32 -3.14
N PRO A 388 11.49 -1.30 -2.61
CA PRO A 388 10.74 -1.45 -1.38
C PRO A 388 9.60 -2.47 -1.56
N LEU A 389 9.11 -3.03 -0.46
CA LEU A 389 8.04 -4.02 -0.47
C LEU A 389 6.70 -3.36 -0.15
N TYR A 390 5.68 -3.61 -0.97
CA TYR A 390 4.30 -3.33 -0.60
C TYR A 390 3.88 -4.32 0.49
N PHE A 391 3.47 -3.84 1.65
CA PHE A 391 3.17 -4.67 2.83
C PHE A 391 1.73 -4.48 3.29
N GLN A 392 0.92 -5.52 3.08
CA GLN A 392 -0.50 -5.55 3.41
C GLN A 392 -0.75 -6.30 4.71
N HIS A 393 -1.69 -5.80 5.49
CA HIS A 393 -2.39 -6.60 6.49
C HIS A 393 -3.85 -6.16 6.58
N ASP A 394 -4.61 -6.80 7.47
CA ASP A 394 -6.00 -6.42 7.73
C ASP A 394 -6.12 -4.93 8.12
N GLY A 395 -6.89 -4.18 7.32
CA GLY A 395 -7.27 -2.79 7.56
C GLY A 395 -6.26 -1.72 7.15
N HIS A 396 -5.04 -2.05 6.71
CA HIS A 396 -4.04 -1.05 6.29
C HIS A 396 -2.93 -1.65 5.43
N SER A 397 -2.25 -0.82 4.66
CA SER A 397 -1.04 -1.19 3.93
C SER A 397 0.07 -0.16 4.15
N ARG A 398 1.31 -0.62 4.07
CA ARG A 398 2.52 0.19 4.29
C ARG A 398 3.61 -0.21 3.31
N THR A 399 4.71 0.54 3.30
CA THR A 399 5.87 0.25 2.46
C THR A 399 7.07 -0.11 3.32
N VAL A 400 7.59 -1.34 3.21
CA VAL A 400 8.84 -1.73 3.87
C VAL A 400 10.02 -1.28 2.99
N VAL A 401 10.81 -0.34 3.50
CA VAL A 401 11.97 0.24 2.81
C VAL A 401 13.30 -0.30 3.32
N GLY A 402 13.27 -1.27 4.23
CA GLY A 402 14.47 -1.92 4.73
C GLY A 402 14.25 -2.73 5.99
N VAL A 403 15.34 -3.26 6.51
CA VAL A 403 15.38 -4.12 7.69
C VAL A 403 16.60 -3.79 8.53
N GLN A 404 16.47 -3.90 9.85
CA GLN A 404 17.56 -3.79 10.80
C GLN A 404 17.59 -5.00 11.72
N VAL A 405 18.79 -5.52 11.97
CA VAL A 405 19.07 -6.46 13.07
C VAL A 405 19.94 -5.76 14.10
N LYS A 406 19.55 -5.86 15.38
CA LYS A 406 20.34 -5.38 16.52
C LYS A 406 20.81 -6.59 17.32
N HIS A 407 22.12 -6.69 17.53
CA HIS A 407 22.72 -7.75 18.34
C HIS A 407 22.72 -7.32 19.80
N GLN A 408 22.03 -8.07 20.65
CA GLN A 408 22.01 -7.86 22.08
C GLN A 408 23.19 -8.55 22.76
N GLN A 409 23.57 -8.07 23.95
CA GLN A 409 24.72 -8.57 24.72
C GLN A 409 24.56 -10.05 25.15
N ASN A 410 23.31 -10.53 25.24
CA ASN A 410 22.96 -11.91 25.55
C ASN A 410 23.03 -12.84 24.32
N GLY A 411 23.52 -12.37 23.17
CA GLY A 411 23.57 -13.12 21.91
C GLY A 411 22.25 -13.15 21.13
N THR A 412 21.17 -12.53 21.64
CA THR A 412 19.87 -12.50 20.96
C THR A 412 19.87 -11.44 19.86
N GLN A 413 19.27 -11.76 18.72
CA GLN A 413 19.07 -10.82 17.62
C GLN A 413 17.67 -10.23 17.67
N GLN A 414 17.58 -8.91 17.61
CA GLN A 414 16.32 -8.19 17.53
C GLN A 414 16.14 -7.59 16.14
N PHE A 415 15.14 -8.09 15.42
CA PHE A 415 14.81 -7.61 14.08
C PHE A 415 13.74 -6.51 14.13
N SER A 416 13.91 -5.52 13.26
CA SER A 416 12.96 -4.43 13.04
C SER A 416 12.82 -4.14 11.55
N PHE A 417 11.58 -3.99 11.09
CA PHE A 417 11.30 -3.43 9.78
C PHE A 417 11.43 -1.92 9.80
N LEU A 418 11.90 -1.37 8.69
CA LEU A 418 11.93 0.06 8.43
C LEU A 418 10.77 0.35 7.48
N ILE A 419 9.73 0.99 8.00
CA ILE A 419 8.44 1.15 7.33
C ILE A 419 8.16 2.63 7.09
N LEU A 420 7.78 2.93 5.86
CA LEU A 420 7.09 4.16 5.51
C LEU A 420 5.59 3.92 5.54
N ASP A 421 4.87 4.77 6.27
CA ASP A 421 3.42 4.67 6.45
C ASP A 421 2.73 5.87 5.81
N PRO A 422 1.82 5.66 4.84
CA PRO A 422 1.11 6.76 4.19
C PRO A 422 0.22 7.58 5.14
N ALA A 423 0.00 7.14 6.38
CA ALA A 423 -0.68 7.94 7.41
C ALA A 423 0.22 9.05 8.00
N HIS A 424 1.55 8.94 7.90
CA HIS A 424 2.46 9.95 8.46
C HIS A 424 2.62 11.15 7.51
N ARG A 425 2.75 12.36 8.06
CA ARG A 425 3.08 13.54 7.25
C ARG A 425 4.56 13.52 6.85
N THR A 426 4.87 13.67 5.56
CA THR A 426 6.27 13.70 5.07
C THR A 426 7.08 14.82 5.73
N ALA A 427 6.47 15.97 6.00
CA ALA A 427 7.14 17.07 6.70
C ALA A 427 7.58 16.67 8.12
N ALA A 428 6.71 15.99 8.88
CA ALA A 428 7.06 15.49 10.21
C ALA A 428 8.15 14.41 10.16
N LEU A 429 8.06 13.48 9.20
CA LEU A 429 9.10 12.48 8.96
C LEU A 429 10.46 13.15 8.65
N LYS A 430 10.48 14.12 7.72
CA LYS A 430 11.68 14.88 7.37
C LYS A 430 12.29 15.57 8.59
N THR A 431 11.48 16.28 9.38
CA THR A 431 11.97 16.98 10.58
C THR A 431 12.57 16.00 11.58
N SER A 432 11.86 14.91 11.92
CA SER A 432 12.33 13.89 12.87
C SER A 432 13.64 13.24 12.44
N LEU A 433 13.81 12.97 11.15
CA LEU A 433 15.04 12.40 10.61
C LEU A 433 16.17 13.42 10.57
N LYS A 434 15.89 14.67 10.19
CA LYS A 434 16.92 15.72 10.13
C LYS A 434 17.46 16.06 11.52
N GLU A 435 16.60 16.08 12.52
CA GLU A 435 16.94 16.35 13.92
C GLU A 435 17.47 15.10 14.64
N ASN A 436 17.36 13.93 14.01
CA ASN A 436 17.68 12.61 14.58
C ASN A 436 16.96 12.36 15.92
N ASP A 437 15.70 12.80 16.02
CA ASP A 437 14.86 12.67 17.21
C ASP A 437 13.49 12.11 16.86
N GLY A 438 13.00 11.17 17.68
CA GLY A 438 11.67 10.55 17.55
C GLY A 438 11.41 9.68 16.30
N TRP A 439 12.25 9.73 15.26
CA TRP A 439 12.03 9.05 13.98
C TRP A 439 11.89 7.51 14.11
N GLN A 440 12.50 6.90 15.12
CA GLN A 440 12.41 5.46 15.36
C GLN A 440 10.96 5.04 15.62
N LYS A 441 10.17 5.86 16.33
CA LYS A 441 8.74 5.60 16.57
C LYS A 441 7.93 5.65 15.29
N LEU A 442 8.33 6.49 14.33
CA LEU A 442 7.63 6.63 13.05
C LEU A 442 8.01 5.51 12.07
N ILE A 443 9.27 5.09 12.04
CA ILE A 443 9.79 4.20 10.99
C ILE A 443 10.00 2.76 11.45
N LYS A 444 10.47 2.53 12.68
CA LYS A 444 10.82 1.18 13.13
C LYS A 444 9.61 0.41 13.61
N ARG A 445 9.45 -0.81 13.13
CA ARG A 445 8.45 -1.76 13.61
C ARG A 445 9.15 -3.05 14.01
N GLY A 446 9.26 -3.28 15.31
CA GLY A 446 9.81 -4.52 15.84
C GLY A 446 8.86 -5.70 15.60
N PHE A 447 9.42 -6.90 15.56
CA PHE A 447 8.67 -8.17 15.43
C PHE A 447 7.43 -8.26 16.33
N HIS A 448 7.52 -7.80 17.58
CA HIS A 448 6.43 -7.85 18.55
C HIS A 448 5.20 -6.99 18.18
N THR A 449 5.34 -6.09 17.20
CA THR A 449 4.25 -5.26 16.67
C THR A 449 3.49 -5.95 15.52
N LEU A 450 4.03 -7.05 14.97
CA LEU A 450 3.43 -7.83 13.88
C LEU A 450 2.44 -8.86 14.44
N LYS A 451 1.27 -8.39 14.89
CA LYS A 451 0.25 -9.20 15.58
C LYS A 451 -0.93 -9.63 14.72
N LYS A 452 -0.99 -9.22 13.46
CA LYS A 452 -2.10 -9.59 12.57
C LYS A 452 -1.96 -11.06 12.18
N PRO A 453 -3.09 -11.78 12.02
CA PRO A 453 -3.07 -13.20 11.72
C PRO A 453 -2.57 -13.51 10.31
N GLN A 454 -2.54 -12.51 9.42
CA GLN A 454 -2.13 -12.68 8.05
C GLN A 454 -1.51 -11.39 7.50
N TYR A 455 -0.48 -11.58 6.69
CA TYR A 455 0.23 -10.52 5.97
C TYR A 455 0.37 -10.90 4.50
N GLN A 456 0.46 -9.91 3.61
CA GLN A 456 0.93 -10.13 2.24
C GLN A 456 2.05 -9.16 1.91
N LEU A 457 3.03 -9.64 1.18
CA LEU A 457 4.04 -8.81 0.54
C LEU A 457 3.82 -8.83 -0.98
N CYS A 458 4.00 -7.68 -1.61
CA CYS A 458 4.16 -7.60 -3.07
C CYS A 458 5.50 -6.94 -3.39
N TYR A 459 6.28 -7.60 -4.25
CA TYR A 459 7.61 -7.18 -4.68
C TYR A 459 7.76 -7.30 -6.20
N ILE A 460 8.75 -6.63 -6.78
CA ILE A 460 8.94 -6.60 -8.23
C ILE A 460 10.32 -7.16 -8.59
N ASP A 461 10.33 -8.32 -9.25
CA ASP A 461 11.55 -8.90 -9.79
C ASP A 461 12.18 -8.00 -10.87
N PRO A 462 13.51 -8.09 -11.10
CA PRO A 462 14.17 -7.34 -12.15
C PRO A 462 13.66 -7.65 -13.57
N GLY A 463 13.87 -6.70 -14.48
CA GLY A 463 13.58 -6.82 -15.91
C GLY A 463 12.09 -6.75 -16.29
N ILE A 464 11.84 -6.82 -17.60
CA ILE A 464 10.51 -6.77 -18.23
C ILE A 464 10.13 -8.14 -18.76
N ALA A 465 8.86 -8.49 -18.65
CA ALA A 465 8.28 -9.74 -19.14
C ALA A 465 8.39 -9.86 -20.67
N SER A 466 8.67 -11.07 -21.14
CA SER A 466 8.52 -11.40 -22.57
C SER A 466 7.04 -11.49 -22.96
N GLU A 467 6.73 -11.50 -24.25
CA GLU A 467 5.36 -11.62 -24.75
C GLU A 467 4.64 -12.87 -24.21
N GLY A 468 5.30 -14.04 -24.23
CA GLY A 468 4.75 -15.26 -23.67
C GLY A 468 4.57 -15.23 -22.14
N GLU A 469 5.44 -14.50 -21.44
CA GLU A 469 5.32 -14.30 -19.99
C GLU A 469 4.19 -13.33 -19.64
N MET A 470 3.88 -12.37 -20.51
CA MET A 470 2.81 -11.40 -20.29
C MET A 470 1.45 -12.07 -20.07
N GLU A 471 1.13 -13.09 -20.88
CA GLU A 471 -0.10 -13.87 -20.71
C GLU A 471 -0.14 -14.64 -19.38
N LEU A 472 1.02 -15.12 -18.91
CA LEU A 472 1.10 -15.77 -17.59
C LEU A 472 0.89 -14.75 -16.46
N LEU A 473 1.40 -13.53 -16.61
CA LEU A 473 1.25 -12.47 -15.62
C LEU A 473 -0.20 -12.00 -15.45
N LYS A 474 -1.08 -12.19 -16.45
CA LYS A 474 -2.51 -11.88 -16.30
C LYS A 474 -3.16 -12.65 -15.16
N ARG A 475 -2.68 -13.86 -14.87
CA ARG A 475 -3.14 -14.65 -13.73
C ARG A 475 -2.38 -14.28 -12.47
N ILE A 476 -3.08 -13.81 -11.45
CA ILE A 476 -2.52 -13.58 -10.13
C ILE A 476 -2.29 -14.91 -9.40
N ASP A 477 -1.06 -15.09 -8.94
CA ASP A 477 -0.57 -16.22 -8.16
C ASP A 477 0.19 -15.71 -6.93
N SER A 478 0.18 -16.48 -5.84
CA SER A 478 0.95 -16.17 -4.64
C SER A 478 1.73 -17.37 -4.11
N ILE A 479 2.87 -17.07 -3.48
CA ILE A 479 3.65 -18.03 -2.70
C ILE A 479 3.10 -18.00 -1.27
N PHE A 480 2.66 -19.14 -0.76
CA PHE A 480 2.20 -19.24 0.62
C PHE A 480 3.32 -19.70 1.56
N LEU A 481 3.48 -19.01 2.68
CA LEU A 481 4.38 -19.37 3.77
C LEU A 481 3.58 -19.46 5.07
N GLU A 482 3.66 -20.63 5.71
CA GLU A 482 2.96 -20.88 6.98
C GLU A 482 3.51 -19.96 8.08
N PHE A 483 2.56 -19.29 8.76
CA PHE A 483 2.78 -18.36 9.86
C PHE A 483 2.32 -18.95 11.19
#